data_AF-A0A840W988-F1
#
_entry.id   AF-A0A840W988-F1
#
_cell.length_a   1.000
_cell.length_b   1.000
_cell.length_c   1.000
_cell.angle_alpha   90.00
_cell.angle_beta   90.00
_cell.angle_gamma   90.00
#
_symmetry.space_group_name_H-M   'P 1'
#
loop_
_entity.id
_entity.type
_entity.pdbx_description
1 polymer ?
#
loop_
_entity_poly.entity_id
_entity_poly.type
_entity_poly.pdbx_seq_one_letter_code
_entity_poly.pdbx_strand_id
1 'polypeptide(L)'
;MFAAAITLVLLTVAYFAVTTLVDLAPLNNVTAATRREKTIEVAVNAPVMTLPAVLILVAAALHTSVAAYAAAGLELLIVLGGLALWWLPYLVGVTVPWATAGVGETWAQLHARTYAKTIVVLPRIGDRPRPNLEHMILHSLLLAATAVTFAYASNL
;
A
#
# COMPACT_ATOMS: atom_id res chain seq x y z
N MET A 1 -13.13 -5.94 -18.11
CA MET A 1 -12.07 -5.79 -17.08
C MET A 1 -12.02 -4.40 -16.46
N PHE A 2 -12.38 -3.34 -17.19
CA PHE A 2 -12.48 -1.96 -16.68
C PHE A 2 -13.11 -1.82 -15.28
N ALA A 3 -14.36 -2.28 -15.10
CA ALA A 3 -15.09 -2.13 -13.84
C ALA A 3 -14.39 -2.82 -12.66
N ALA A 4 -13.76 -3.98 -12.91
CA ALA A 4 -12.99 -4.69 -11.88
C ALA A 4 -11.70 -3.94 -11.53
N ALA A 5 -10.95 -3.44 -12.52
CA ALA A 5 -9.72 -2.67 -12.32
C ALA A 5 -9.99 -1.42 -11.47
N ILE A 6 -10.96 -0.61 -11.86
CA ILE A 6 -11.29 0.62 -11.12
C ILE A 6 -11.82 0.32 -9.71
N THR A 7 -12.64 -0.73 -9.54
CA THR A 7 -13.15 -1.14 -8.24
C THR A 7 -12.02 -1.57 -7.30
N LEU A 8 -11.05 -2.34 -7.80
CA LEU A 8 -9.91 -2.79 -7.00
C LEU A 8 -9.01 -1.64 -6.58
N VAL A 9 -8.73 -0.68 -7.48
CA VAL A 9 -7.98 0.53 -7.12
C VAL A 9 -8.70 1.32 -6.02
N LEU A 10 -9.99 1.61 -6.21
CA LEU A 10 -10.76 2.39 -5.24
C LEU A 10 -10.92 1.67 -3.91
N LEU A 11 -11.10 0.35 -3.93
CA LEU A 11 -11.14 -0.48 -2.72
C LEU A 11 -9.79 -0.44 -1.98
N THR A 12 -8.68 -0.48 -2.71
CA THR A 12 -7.33 -0.37 -2.14
C THR A 12 -7.13 0.99 -1.46
N VAL A 13 -7.51 2.08 -2.13
CA VAL A 13 -7.44 3.45 -1.57
C VAL A 13 -8.34 3.59 -0.35
N ALA A 14 -9.57 3.09 -0.42
CA ALA A 14 -10.51 3.13 0.70
C ALA A 14 -10.00 2.32 1.89
N TYR A 15 -9.48 1.11 1.64
CA TYR A 15 -8.88 0.27 2.67
C TYR A 15 -7.73 1.00 3.36
N PHE A 16 -6.76 1.53 2.59
CA PHE A 16 -5.66 2.33 3.12
C PHE A 16 -6.15 3.51 3.97
N ALA A 17 -7.06 4.34 3.44
CA ALA A 17 -7.55 5.51 4.16
C ALA A 17 -8.26 5.12 5.47
N VAL A 18 -9.07 4.06 5.43
CA VAL A 18 -9.77 3.54 6.62
C VAL A 18 -8.78 3.01 7.64
N THR A 19 -7.81 2.18 7.25
CA THR A 19 -6.85 1.60 8.21
C THR A 19 -5.83 2.61 8.74
N THR A 20 -5.62 3.75 8.06
CA THR A 20 -4.80 4.85 8.59
C THR A 20 -5.59 5.79 9.53
N LEU A 21 -6.89 5.99 9.31
CA LEU A 21 -7.67 7.02 10.01
C LEU A 21 -8.59 6.49 11.11
N VAL A 22 -9.09 5.27 10.97
CA VAL A 22 -10.09 4.68 11.87
C VAL A 22 -9.43 3.67 12.79
N ASP A 23 -9.80 3.71 14.07
CA ASP A 23 -9.35 2.70 15.03
C ASP A 23 -10.08 1.38 14.78
N LEU A 24 -9.32 0.41 14.28
CA LEU A 24 -9.76 -0.94 13.96
C LEU A 24 -8.98 -1.97 14.79
N ALA A 25 -8.51 -1.59 15.99
CA ALA A 25 -7.81 -2.50 16.87
C ALA A 25 -8.56 -3.84 17.01
N PRO A 26 -7.87 -5.00 16.93
CA PRO A 26 -6.41 -5.15 16.88
C PRO A 26 -5.81 -5.20 15.47
N LEU A 27 -6.58 -4.93 14.40
CA LEU A 27 -6.07 -4.99 13.02
C LEU A 27 -4.98 -3.94 12.78
N ASN A 28 -5.20 -2.71 13.28
CA ASN A 28 -4.25 -1.59 13.23
C ASN A 28 -4.01 -1.02 14.64
N ASN A 29 -3.21 0.04 14.73
CA ASN A 29 -2.93 0.76 15.98
C ASN A 29 -2.76 2.27 15.71
N VAL A 30 -3.80 2.87 15.12
CA VAL A 30 -3.82 4.29 14.71
C VAL A 30 -3.72 5.25 15.91
N THR A 31 -3.94 4.76 17.12
CA THR A 31 -3.79 5.52 18.36
C THR A 31 -2.32 5.79 18.70
N ALA A 32 -1.38 4.99 18.19
CA ALA A 32 0.04 5.22 18.37
C ALA A 32 0.59 6.36 17.50
N ALA A 33 -0.13 6.74 16.44
CA ALA A 33 0.22 7.84 15.55
C ALA A 33 -0.53 9.13 15.93
N THR A 34 0.19 10.24 15.91
CA THR A 34 -0.36 11.59 16.05
C THR A 34 -1.31 11.90 14.90
N ARG A 35 -2.22 12.87 15.11
CA ARG A 35 -3.10 13.36 14.03
C ARG A 35 -2.32 13.89 12.83
N ARG A 36 -1.16 14.52 13.09
CA ARG A 36 -0.29 15.06 12.03
C ARG A 36 0.32 13.95 11.19
N GLU A 37 0.87 12.89 11.81
CA GLU A 37 1.41 11.72 11.08
C GLU A 37 0.33 11.11 10.17
N LYS A 38 -0.87 10.84 10.71
CA LYS A 38 -1.99 10.28 9.94
C LYS A 38 -2.41 11.17 8.77
N THR A 39 -2.48 12.48 8.99
CA THR A 39 -2.87 13.44 7.95
C THR A 39 -1.81 13.48 6.85
N ILE A 40 -0.52 13.51 7.19
CA ILE A 40 0.57 13.51 6.22
C ILE A 40 0.58 12.20 5.43
N GLU A 41 0.42 11.06 6.11
CA GLU A 41 0.38 9.75 5.49
C GLU A 41 -0.72 9.65 4.43
N VAL A 42 -1.95 10.06 4.77
CA VAL A 42 -3.06 10.06 3.81
C VAL A 42 -2.85 11.11 2.71
N ALA A 43 -2.44 12.34 3.05
CA ALA A 43 -2.29 13.43 2.09
C ALA A 43 -1.20 13.16 1.05
N VAL A 44 -0.16 12.40 1.41
CA VAL A 44 0.92 12.04 0.48
C VAL A 44 0.55 10.79 -0.33
N ASN A 45 0.07 9.73 0.33
CA ASN A 45 -0.10 8.44 -0.34
C ASN A 45 -1.43 8.32 -1.10
N ALA A 46 -2.54 8.82 -0.55
CA ALA A 46 -3.86 8.63 -1.18
C ALA A 46 -3.94 9.23 -2.61
N PRO A 47 -3.36 10.42 -2.91
CA PRO A 47 -3.34 10.94 -4.29
C PRO A 47 -2.58 10.03 -5.24
N VAL A 48 -1.40 9.53 -4.83
CA VAL A 48 -0.58 8.61 -5.64
C VAL A 48 -1.32 7.30 -5.87
N MET A 49 -1.98 6.76 -4.85
CA MET A 49 -2.75 5.51 -4.94
C MET A 49 -4.06 5.68 -5.73
N THR A 50 -4.61 6.90 -5.84
CA THR A 50 -5.83 7.19 -6.61
C THR A 50 -5.53 7.43 -8.09
N LEU A 51 -4.33 7.92 -8.42
CA LEU A 51 -3.92 8.25 -9.79
C LEU A 51 -4.12 7.10 -10.80
N PRO A 52 -3.87 5.81 -10.48
CA PRO A 52 -4.21 4.71 -11.38
C PRO A 52 -5.68 4.68 -11.81
N ALA A 53 -6.63 4.97 -10.92
CA ALA A 53 -8.06 5.02 -11.28
C ALA A 53 -8.35 6.14 -12.28
N VAL A 54 -7.71 7.30 -12.12
CA VAL A 54 -7.81 8.42 -13.08
C VAL A 54 -7.26 8.01 -14.45
N LEU A 55 -6.09 7.36 -14.48
CA LEU A 55 -5.47 6.88 -15.72
C LEU A 55 -6.32 5.79 -16.40
N ILE A 56 -6.96 4.90 -15.64
CA ILE A 56 -7.91 3.90 -16.15
C ILE A 56 -9.13 4.59 -16.80
N LEU A 57 -9.68 5.64 -16.18
CA LEU A 57 -10.77 6.43 -16.75
C LEU A 57 -10.36 7.14 -18.03
N VAL A 58 -9.17 7.74 -18.06
CA VAL A 58 -8.61 8.37 -19.27
C VAL A 58 -8.42 7.34 -20.38
N ALA A 59 -7.88 6.16 -20.07
CA ALA A 59 -7.73 5.07 -21.03
C ALA A 59 -9.07 4.65 -21.64
N ALA A 60 -10.11 4.54 -20.81
CA ALA A 60 -11.47 4.22 -21.27
C ALA A 60 -12.05 5.32 -22.15
N ALA A 61 -11.92 6.59 -21.76
CA ALA A 61 -12.48 7.73 -22.49
C ALA A 61 -11.79 7.99 -23.84
N LEU A 62 -10.48 7.75 -23.91
CA LEU A 62 -9.67 7.95 -25.11
C LEU A 62 -9.46 6.68 -25.93
N HIS A 63 -9.99 5.54 -25.48
CA HIS A 63 -9.79 4.22 -26.10
C HIS A 63 -8.30 3.93 -26.40
N THR A 64 -7.42 4.19 -25.42
CA THR A 64 -5.97 4.00 -25.58
C THR A 64 -5.37 3.12 -24.50
N SER A 65 -4.61 2.11 -24.91
CA SER A 65 -3.89 1.21 -24.02
C SER A 65 -2.71 1.91 -23.31
N VAL A 66 -2.20 3.02 -23.85
CA VAL A 66 -1.06 3.76 -23.26
C VAL A 66 -1.37 4.22 -21.83
N ALA A 67 -2.53 4.85 -21.61
CA ALA A 67 -2.93 5.30 -20.28
C ALA A 67 -3.21 4.12 -19.34
N ALA A 68 -3.73 2.99 -19.85
CA ALA A 68 -3.98 1.80 -19.06
C ALA A 68 -2.67 1.12 -18.62
N TYR A 69 -1.66 1.04 -19.50
CA TYR A 69 -0.33 0.55 -19.12
C TYR A 69 0.39 1.49 -18.16
N ALA A 70 0.22 2.80 -18.30
CA ALA A 70 0.74 3.76 -17.32
C ALA A 70 0.10 3.56 -15.93
N ALA A 71 -1.21 3.32 -15.87
CA ALA A 71 -1.90 2.97 -14.63
C ALA A 71 -1.32 1.69 -14.00
N ALA A 72 -1.23 0.62 -14.77
CA ALA A 72 -0.70 -0.67 -14.30
C ALA A 72 0.76 -0.57 -13.84
N GLY A 73 1.60 0.19 -14.57
CA GLY A 73 2.98 0.45 -14.19
C GLY A 73 3.10 1.22 -12.88
N LEU A 74 2.23 2.21 -12.65
CA LEU A 74 2.21 2.94 -11.39
C LEU A 74 1.77 2.05 -10.22
N GLU A 75 0.73 1.23 -10.40
CA GLU A 75 0.31 0.26 -9.37
C GLU A 75 1.43 -0.73 -9.05
N LEU A 76 2.14 -1.21 -10.07
CA LEU A 76 3.29 -2.08 -9.90
C LEU A 76 4.39 -1.41 -9.05
N LEU A 77 4.68 -0.13 -9.29
CA LEU A 77 5.65 0.60 -8.47
C LEU A 77 5.20 0.74 -7.01
N ILE A 78 3.91 1.03 -6.78
CA ILE A 78 3.33 1.15 -5.44
C ILE A 78 3.45 -0.19 -4.70
N VAL A 79 3.04 -1.29 -5.33
CA VAL A 79 3.07 -2.61 -4.69
C VAL A 79 4.50 -3.08 -4.44
N LEU A 80 5.44 -2.84 -5.35
CA LEU A 80 6.85 -3.16 -5.13
C LEU A 80 7.45 -2.33 -3.99
N GLY A 81 7.08 -1.05 -3.88
CA GLY A 81 7.47 -0.19 -2.77
C GLY A 81 6.98 -0.73 -1.43
N GLY A 82 5.69 -1.08 -1.33
CA GLY A 82 5.10 -1.69 -0.13
C GLY A 82 5.76 -3.03 0.21
N LEU A 83 5.95 -3.90 -0.79
CA LEU A 83 6.62 -5.18 -0.59
C LEU A 83 8.07 -4.98 -0.11
N ALA A 84 8.83 -4.06 -0.70
CA ALA A 84 10.19 -3.77 -0.28
C ALA A 84 10.24 -3.25 1.17
N LEU A 85 9.34 -2.34 1.53
CA LEU A 85 9.24 -1.75 2.86
C LEU A 85 9.00 -2.80 3.96
N TRP A 86 8.13 -3.77 3.68
CA TRP A 86 7.63 -4.71 4.70
C TRP A 86 8.33 -6.07 4.66
N TRP A 87 8.68 -6.57 3.49
CA TRP A 87 9.20 -7.92 3.33
C TRP A 87 10.73 -7.99 3.31
N LEU A 88 11.45 -6.94 2.87
CA LEU A 88 12.92 -6.95 2.98
C LEU A 88 13.40 -7.01 4.44
N PRO A 89 12.84 -6.23 5.39
CA PRO A 89 13.22 -6.36 6.80
C PRO A 89 12.95 -7.76 7.34
N TYR A 90 11.84 -8.38 6.96
CA TYR A 90 11.42 -9.69 7.44
C TYR A 90 12.27 -10.84 6.87
N LEU A 91 12.41 -10.90 5.55
CA LEU A 91 13.05 -12.03 4.86
C LEU A 91 14.57 -11.98 4.94
N VAL A 92 15.15 -10.77 4.80
CA VAL A 92 16.61 -10.60 4.67
C VAL A 92 17.22 -9.65 5.70
N GLY A 93 16.42 -9.01 6.55
CA GLY A 93 16.92 -8.10 7.59
C GLY A 93 17.35 -6.72 7.07
N VAL A 94 17.04 -6.38 5.81
CA VAL A 94 17.42 -5.11 5.19
C VAL A 94 16.26 -4.12 5.27
N THR A 95 16.49 -2.97 5.90
CA THR A 95 15.50 -1.88 5.99
C THR A 95 15.67 -0.90 4.83
N VAL A 96 14.56 -0.36 4.32
CA VAL A 96 14.61 0.67 3.26
C VAL A 96 14.73 2.07 3.88
N PRO A 97 15.78 2.87 3.57
CA PRO A 97 16.01 4.15 4.25
C PRO A 97 14.92 5.20 4.04
N TRP A 98 14.21 5.14 2.90
CA TRP A 98 13.12 6.06 2.59
C TRP A 98 11.87 5.82 3.45
N ALA A 99 11.75 4.68 4.13
CA ALA A 99 10.64 4.33 5.03
C ALA A 99 10.41 5.34 6.15
N THR A 100 11.51 5.89 6.69
CA THR A 100 11.49 6.79 7.84
C THR A 100 12.16 8.13 7.54
N ALA A 101 12.31 8.46 6.25
CA ALA A 101 12.87 9.72 5.81
C ALA A 101 12.09 10.89 6.43
N GLY A 102 12.77 11.73 7.20
CA GLY A 102 12.17 12.90 7.85
C GLY A 102 11.40 12.63 9.14
N VAL A 103 11.38 11.39 9.66
CA VAL A 103 10.62 11.03 10.88
C VAL A 103 11.51 10.97 12.13
N GLY A 104 12.84 10.99 11.99
CA GLY A 104 13.79 10.96 13.11
C GLY A 104 13.83 9.63 13.88
N GLU A 105 13.03 8.65 13.47
CA GLU A 105 12.98 7.29 14.01
C GLU A 105 13.58 6.28 13.01
N THR A 106 14.15 5.19 13.53
CA THR A 106 14.50 4.03 12.71
C THR A 106 13.25 3.21 12.37
N TRP A 107 13.30 2.43 11.29
CA TRP A 107 12.19 1.54 10.93
C TRP A 107 11.83 0.57 12.06
N ALA A 108 12.82 0.05 12.80
CA ALA A 108 12.58 -0.83 13.94
C ALA A 108 11.81 -0.13 15.07
N GLN A 109 12.12 1.14 15.38
CA GLN A 109 11.41 1.92 16.39
C GLN A 109 9.96 2.22 15.95
N LEU A 110 9.77 2.68 14.71
CA LEU A 110 8.45 2.92 14.15
C LEU A 110 7.59 1.65 14.17
N HIS A 111 8.19 0.52 13.78
CA HIS A 111 7.52 -0.78 13.78
C HIS A 111 7.13 -1.24 15.18
N ALA A 112 8.04 -1.15 16.16
CA ALA A 112 7.77 -1.52 17.54
C ALA A 112 6.65 -0.67 18.17
N ARG A 113 6.62 0.63 17.86
CA ARG A 113 5.60 1.57 18.36
C ARG A 113 4.23 1.29 17.75
N THR A 114 4.17 1.13 16.44
CA THR A 114 2.92 1.17 15.68
C THR A 114 2.42 -0.23 15.33
N TYR A 115 3.26 -1.08 14.74
CA TYR A 115 2.80 -2.30 14.08
C TYR A 115 2.97 -3.58 14.91
N ALA A 116 3.95 -3.63 15.82
CA ALA A 116 4.24 -4.82 16.61
C ALA A 116 3.12 -5.23 17.58
N LYS A 117 2.15 -4.33 17.85
CA LYS A 117 1.00 -4.54 18.73
C LYS A 117 -0.30 -4.92 17.99
N THR A 118 -0.21 -5.17 16.69
CA THR A 118 -1.35 -5.53 15.83
C THR A 118 -1.36 -7.02 15.52
N ILE A 119 -2.38 -7.49 14.80
CA ILE A 119 -2.45 -8.90 14.36
C ILE A 119 -1.24 -9.22 13.46
N VAL A 120 -0.39 -10.15 13.88
CA VAL A 120 0.73 -10.68 13.09
C VAL A 120 0.58 -12.18 12.95
N VAL A 121 0.45 -12.66 11.71
CA VAL A 121 0.23 -14.08 11.39
C VAL A 121 1.52 -14.79 10.95
N LEU A 122 2.56 -14.04 10.61
CA LEU A 122 3.83 -14.60 10.14
C LEU A 122 4.68 -15.12 11.32
N PRO A 123 5.40 -16.24 11.12
CA PRO A 123 6.30 -16.78 12.12
C PRO A 123 7.45 -15.80 12.42
N ARG A 124 8.07 -15.96 13.59
CA ARG A 124 9.20 -15.12 13.99
C ARG A 124 10.50 -15.62 13.35
N ILE A 125 11.29 -14.70 12.79
CA ILE A 125 12.64 -14.95 12.29
C ILE A 125 13.60 -14.02 13.04
N GLY A 126 14.23 -14.53 14.11
CA GLY A 126 15.07 -13.71 15.01
C GLY A 126 14.34 -12.47 15.53
N ASP A 127 14.97 -11.31 15.45
CA ASP A 127 14.40 -10.01 15.85
C ASP A 127 13.93 -9.16 14.66
N ARG A 128 13.71 -9.79 13.51
CA ARG A 128 13.32 -9.07 12.29
C ARG A 128 11.88 -8.53 12.39
N PRO A 129 11.63 -7.27 12.00
CA PRO A 129 10.27 -6.72 11.90
C PRO A 129 9.40 -7.59 11.00
N ARG A 130 8.14 -7.79 11.39
CA ARG A 130 7.17 -8.63 10.67
C ARG A 130 6.06 -7.79 10.05
N PRO A 131 5.67 -8.04 8.79
CA PRO A 131 4.40 -7.55 8.27
C PRO A 131 3.25 -7.92 9.19
N ASN A 132 2.40 -6.93 9.50
CA ASN A 132 1.13 -7.21 10.15
C ASN A 132 0.07 -7.60 9.10
N LEU A 133 -1.03 -8.18 9.57
CA LEU A 133 -2.11 -8.65 8.71
C LEU A 133 -2.72 -7.51 7.87
N GLU A 134 -2.82 -6.31 8.45
CA GLU A 134 -3.32 -5.12 7.76
C GLU A 134 -2.57 -4.84 6.45
N HIS A 135 -1.23 -4.80 6.51
CA HIS A 135 -0.40 -4.54 5.34
C HIS A 135 -0.36 -5.73 4.39
N MET A 136 -0.48 -6.97 4.89
CA MET A 136 -0.61 -8.15 4.01
C MET A 136 -1.88 -8.08 3.16
N ILE A 137 -3.00 -7.64 3.73
CA ILE A 137 -4.25 -7.42 2.99
C ILE A 137 -4.06 -6.28 1.97
N LEU A 138 -3.47 -5.15 2.38
CA LEU A 138 -3.20 -4.03 1.48
C LEU A 138 -2.34 -4.45 0.28
N HIS A 139 -1.25 -5.19 0.50
CA HIS A 139 -0.40 -5.69 -0.58
C HIS A 139 -1.15 -6.67 -1.50
N SER A 140 -2.06 -7.49 -0.95
CA SER A 140 -2.88 -8.40 -1.75
C SER A 140 -3.85 -7.65 -2.65
N LEU A 141 -4.49 -6.59 -2.13
CA LEU A 141 -5.35 -5.70 -2.92
C LEU A 141 -4.57 -4.98 -4.02
N LEU A 142 -3.39 -4.43 -3.69
CA LEU A 142 -2.51 -3.78 -4.66
C LEU A 142 -2.04 -4.74 -5.76
N LEU A 143 -1.65 -5.99 -5.42
CA LEU A 143 -1.25 -7.00 -6.39
C LEU A 143 -2.43 -7.37 -7.32
N ALA A 144 -3.62 -7.56 -6.75
CA ALA A 144 -4.82 -7.86 -7.52
C ALA A 144 -5.19 -6.71 -8.46
N ALA A 145 -5.18 -5.48 -7.96
CA ALA A 145 -5.45 -4.28 -8.76
C ALA A 145 -4.46 -4.16 -9.92
N THR A 146 -3.15 -4.26 -9.64
CA THR A 146 -2.07 -4.26 -10.65
C THR A 146 -2.30 -5.31 -11.73
N ALA A 147 -2.57 -6.56 -11.34
CA ALA A 147 -2.76 -7.66 -12.29
C ALA A 147 -4.00 -7.46 -13.17
N VAL A 148 -5.11 -7.02 -12.58
CA VAL A 148 -6.36 -6.77 -13.31
C VAL A 148 -6.23 -5.56 -14.22
N THR A 149 -5.48 -4.52 -13.84
CA THR A 149 -5.22 -3.36 -14.69
C THR A 149 -4.30 -3.71 -15.86
N PHE A 150 -3.26 -4.53 -15.68
CA PHE A 150 -2.47 -5.04 -16.81
C PHE A 150 -3.33 -5.85 -17.79
N ALA A 151 -4.18 -6.72 -17.27
CA ALA A 151 -5.07 -7.52 -18.10
C ALA A 151 -6.16 -6.65 -18.76
N TYR A 152 -6.60 -5.56 -18.13
CA TYR A 152 -7.44 -4.56 -18.80
C TYR A 152 -6.69 -3.86 -19.93
N ALA A 153 -5.47 -3.40 -19.69
CA ALA A 153 -4.63 -2.71 -20.68
C ALA A 153 -4.34 -3.59 -21.91
N SER A 154 -4.15 -4.89 -21.74
CA SER A 154 -3.91 -5.83 -22.84
C SER A 154 -5.15 -6.18 -23.68
N ASN A 155 -6.35 -5.82 -23.22
CA ASN A 155 -7.62 -6.10 -23.88
C ASN A 155 -8.36 -4.82 -24.32
N LEU A 156 -7.66 -3.69 -24.35
CA LEU A 156 -8.18 -2.39 -24.78
C LEU A 156 -7.88 -2.13 -26.25
#